data_AF-A0A443Q7D5-F1
#
_entry.id   AF-A0A443Q7D5-F1
#
_cell.length_a   1.000
_cell.length_b   1.000
_cell.length_c   1.000
_cell.angle_alpha   90.00
_cell.angle_beta   90.00
_cell.angle_gamma   90.00
#
_symmetry.space_group_name_H-M   'P 1'
#
loop_
_entity.id
_entity.type
_entity.pdbx_description
1 polymer ?
#
loop_
_entity_poly.entity_id
_entity_poly.type
_entity_poly.pdbx_seq_one_letter_code
_entity_poly.pdbx_strand_id
1 'polypeptide(L)'
;MKTVKYLHKYIYKGHDCANILLENDVDEIERYLHFRYVSPPESMWRILEFLLHNQSHTVVRLQIHLPDRQSVTFRENEEDAAVANMRDSMLLAWFNLNIEDENARQYLYSEIPLHYTWQTAQRRWQKRQRITKIATR
;
A
#
# COMPACT_ATOMS: atom_id res chain seq x y z
N MET A 1 5.05 8.80 29.91
CA MET A 1 4.99 8.23 28.54
C MET A 1 5.01 9.28 27.42
N LYS A 2 5.89 10.29 27.46
CA LYS A 2 6.05 11.23 26.33
C LYS A 2 7.11 10.74 25.33
N THR A 3 8.11 9.99 25.79
CA THR A 3 9.29 9.56 25.02
C THR A 3 8.96 8.60 23.86
N VAL A 4 7.99 7.70 24.02
CA VAL A 4 7.60 6.72 22.99
C VAL A 4 6.98 7.40 21.76
N LYS A 5 6.18 8.46 21.97
CA LYS A 5 5.61 9.26 20.88
C LYS A 5 6.69 9.98 20.06
N TYR A 6 7.73 10.49 20.73
CA TYR A 6 8.85 11.14 20.06
C TYR A 6 9.63 10.13 19.22
N LEU A 7 9.97 8.96 19.77
CA LEU A 7 10.72 7.95 19.02
C LEU A 7 9.96 7.47 17.77
N HIS A 8 8.67 7.18 17.90
CA HIS A 8 7.83 6.78 16.76
C HIS A 8 7.78 7.87 15.68
N LYS A 9 7.67 9.15 16.05
CA LYS A 9 7.60 10.26 15.09
C LYS A 9 8.82 10.30 14.17
N TYR A 10 10.03 10.02 14.67
CA TYR A 10 11.27 10.10 13.88
C TYR A 10 11.60 8.82 13.11
N ILE A 11 11.06 7.67 13.51
CA ILE A 11 11.15 6.44 12.73
C ILE A 11 10.28 6.53 11.46
N TYR A 12 9.15 7.23 11.53
CA TYR A 12 8.21 7.37 10.39
C TYR A 12 8.27 8.73 9.69
N LYS A 13 9.07 9.68 10.18
CA LYS A 13 9.45 10.85 9.37
C LYS A 13 10.27 10.27 8.23
N GLY A 14 9.77 10.41 6.99
CA GLY A 14 10.35 9.77 5.82
C GLY A 14 11.86 9.98 5.74
N HIS A 15 12.55 9.01 5.13
CA HIS A 15 14.01 9.04 4.99
C HIS A 15 14.48 10.38 4.47
N ASP A 16 15.56 10.91 5.06
CA ASP A 16 16.16 12.14 4.59
C ASP A 16 16.64 11.91 3.14
N CYS A 17 15.99 12.60 2.21
CA CYS A 17 16.40 12.65 0.81
C CYS A 17 17.44 13.75 0.67
N ALA A 18 18.60 13.40 0.13
CA ALA A 18 19.64 14.34 -0.21
C ALA A 18 19.64 14.53 -1.74
N ASN A 19 19.51 15.78 -2.17
CA ASN A 19 19.73 16.16 -3.56
C ASN A 19 21.13 16.75 -3.67
N ILE A 20 21.97 16.13 -4.49
CA ILE A 20 23.32 16.63 -4.79
C ILE A 20 23.28 17.22 -6.19
N LEU A 21 23.72 18.48 -6.32
CA LEU A 21 23.93 19.14 -7.60
C LEU A 21 25.35 18.80 -8.08
N LEU A 22 25.47 18.15 -9.23
CA LEU A 22 26.77 17.98 -9.89
C LEU A 22 27.03 19.18 -10.81
N GLU A 23 28.20 19.80 -10.66
CA GLU A 23 28.63 20.94 -11.47
C GLU A 23 29.15 20.45 -12.83
N ASN A 24 28.23 19.99 -13.68
CA ASN A 24 28.52 19.62 -15.07
C ASN A 24 27.62 20.43 -16.02
N ASP A 25 28.25 21.03 -17.03
CA ASP A 25 27.60 22.04 -17.88
C ASP A 25 26.83 21.46 -19.08
N VAL A 26 26.71 20.13 -19.17
CA VAL A 26 26.34 19.45 -20.43
C VAL A 26 24.90 18.94 -20.49
N ASP A 27 24.22 18.64 -19.36
CA ASP A 27 22.81 18.19 -19.39
C ASP A 27 22.03 18.49 -18.09
N GLU A 28 20.84 19.09 -18.20
CA GLU A 28 20.00 19.46 -17.04
C GLU A 28 19.49 18.24 -16.24
N ILE A 29 19.24 17.12 -16.93
CA ILE A 29 18.72 15.88 -16.34
C ILE A 29 19.81 15.15 -15.52
N GLU A 30 21.08 15.24 -15.92
CA GLU A 30 22.21 14.62 -15.21
C GLU A 30 22.69 15.44 -14.00
N ARG A 31 22.22 16.69 -13.84
CA ARG A 31 22.67 17.59 -12.77
C ARG A 31 22.18 17.20 -11.38
N TYR A 32 21.09 16.44 -11.27
CA TYR A 32 20.45 16.15 -9.99
C TYR A 32 20.48 14.66 -9.68
N LEU A 33 21.23 14.32 -8.63
CA LEU A 33 21.25 12.95 -8.11
C LEU A 33 20.46 12.90 -6.80
N HIS A 34 19.34 12.17 -6.85
CA HIS A 34 18.45 11.98 -5.73
C HIS A 34 18.85 10.72 -4.95
N PHE A 35 19.51 10.90 -3.82
CA PHE A 35 19.91 9.81 -2.94
C PHE A 35 19.01 9.71 -1.72
N ARG A 36 18.81 8.48 -1.26
CA ARG A 36 18.16 8.20 0.04
C ARG A 36 19.25 7.93 1.07
N TYR A 37 19.30 8.74 2.12
CA TYR A 37 20.19 8.46 3.25
C TYR A 37 19.67 7.23 4.01
N VAL A 38 20.58 6.28 4.26
CA VAL A 38 20.36 5.11 5.12
C VAL A 38 21.36 5.21 6.26
N SER A 39 20.86 5.25 7.49
CA SER A 39 21.74 5.39 8.66
C SER A 39 22.69 4.18 8.80
N PRO A 40 23.92 4.35 9.33
CA PRO A 40 24.84 3.23 9.56
C PRO A 40 24.25 2.03 10.30
N PRO A 41 23.46 2.19 11.39
CA PRO A 41 22.85 1.03 12.06
C PRO A 41 21.77 0.34 11.19
N GLU A 42 20.97 1.08 10.42
CA GLU A 42 20.00 0.49 9.50
C GLU A 42 20.69 -0.29 8.36
N SER A 43 21.78 0.25 7.83
CA SER A 43 22.59 -0.40 6.80
C SER A 43 23.17 -1.73 7.30
N MET A 44 23.74 -1.73 8.51
CA MET A 44 24.22 -2.97 9.15
C MET A 44 23.08 -3.99 9.32
N TRP A 45 21.89 -3.55 9.72
CA TRP A 45 20.71 -4.41 9.87
C TRP A 45 20.29 -5.06 8.54
N ARG A 46 20.36 -4.30 7.44
CA ARG A 46 20.10 -4.78 6.07
C ARG A 46 21.15 -5.76 5.59
N ILE A 47 22.44 -5.47 5.80
CA ILE A 47 23.57 -6.32 5.40
C ILE A 47 23.52 -7.66 6.15
N LEU A 48 23.14 -7.64 7.42
CA LEU A 48 23.01 -8.84 8.26
C LEU A 48 21.63 -9.52 8.12
N GLU A 49 20.80 -9.10 7.17
CA GLU A 49 19.46 -9.63 6.88
C GLU A 49 18.52 -9.71 8.09
N PHE A 50 18.72 -8.83 9.08
CA PHE A 50 17.83 -8.77 10.22
C PHE A 50 16.48 -8.16 9.83
N LEU A 51 15.40 -8.67 10.44
CA LEU A 51 14.05 -8.14 10.25
C LEU A 51 13.99 -6.67 10.72
N LEU A 52 13.88 -5.74 9.77
CA LEU A 52 13.75 -4.30 10.01
C LEU A 52 12.39 -3.93 10.62
N HIS A 53 11.34 -4.67 10.27
CA HIS A 53 9.99 -4.42 10.71
C HIS A 53 9.27 -5.75 10.95
N ASN A 54 8.64 -5.86 12.11
CA ASN A 54 7.75 -6.99 12.39
C ASN A 54 6.32 -6.59 12.01
N GLN A 55 6.05 -6.50 10.70
CA GLN A 55 4.69 -6.24 10.21
C GLN A 55 3.89 -7.54 10.32
N SER A 56 3.01 -7.61 11.30
CA SER A 56 2.13 -8.77 11.51
C SER A 56 1.04 -8.90 10.45
N HIS A 57 0.75 -7.82 9.72
CA HIS A 57 -0.32 -7.76 8.74
C HIS A 57 0.05 -6.92 7.53
N THR A 58 -0.40 -7.35 6.35
CA THR A 58 -0.29 -6.57 5.10
C THR A 58 -1.12 -5.29 5.21
N VAL A 59 -0.51 -4.14 4.98
CA VAL A 59 -1.21 -2.86 4.87
C VAL A 59 -1.65 -2.67 3.42
N VAL A 60 -2.95 -2.52 3.19
CA VAL A 60 -3.53 -2.30 1.85
C VAL A 60 -4.10 -0.88 1.80
N ARG A 61 -3.80 -0.15 0.73
CA ARG A 61 -4.43 1.15 0.46
C ARG A 61 -5.77 0.91 -0.23
N LEU A 62 -6.86 1.30 0.42
CA LEU A 62 -8.19 1.26 -0.18
C LEU A 62 -8.35 2.36 -1.23
N GLN A 63 -8.84 1.98 -2.41
CA GLN A 63 -9.12 2.92 -3.50
C GLN A 63 -10.41 3.69 -3.20
N ILE A 64 -10.40 5.01 -3.42
CA ILE A 64 -11.56 5.89 -3.30
C ILE A 64 -11.63 6.73 -4.57
N HIS A 65 -12.81 6.78 -5.19
CA HIS A 65 -13.08 7.53 -6.40
C HIS A 65 -14.56 7.90 -6.50
N LEU A 66 -14.87 8.89 -7.33
CA LEU A 66 -16.25 9.21 -7.70
C LEU A 66 -16.79 8.18 -8.71
N PRO A 67 -18.13 8.14 -8.93
CA PRO A 67 -18.73 7.33 -10.00
C PRO A 67 -18.05 7.61 -11.34
N ASP A 68 -17.73 6.54 -12.08
CA ASP A 68 -17.05 6.56 -13.38
C ASP A 68 -15.68 7.26 -13.42
N ARG A 69 -15.08 7.55 -12.26
CA ARG A 69 -13.75 8.17 -12.14
C ARG A 69 -12.73 7.24 -11.52
N GLN A 70 -12.84 5.94 -11.82
CA GLN A 70 -11.87 4.96 -11.35
C GLN A 70 -10.54 5.10 -12.09
N SER A 71 -9.44 5.10 -11.34
CA SER A 71 -8.09 5.14 -11.89
C SER A 71 -7.75 3.83 -12.60
N VAL A 72 -7.32 3.90 -13.86
CA VAL A 72 -6.84 2.77 -14.65
C VAL A 72 -5.42 3.07 -15.13
N THR A 73 -4.54 2.08 -15.07
CA THR A 73 -3.19 2.17 -15.60
C THR A 73 -3.13 1.37 -16.90
N PHE A 74 -2.66 2.01 -17.97
CA PHE A 74 -2.58 1.45 -19.32
C PHE A 74 -1.24 1.84 -19.96
N ARG A 75 -0.86 1.15 -21.03
CA ARG A 75 0.31 1.51 -21.84
C ARG A 75 -0.11 2.46 -22.96
N GLU A 76 0.84 3.23 -23.47
CA GLU A 76 0.60 4.13 -24.60
C GLU A 76 -0.01 3.35 -25.78
N ASN A 77 -1.09 3.88 -26.37
CA ASN A 77 -1.94 3.25 -27.40
C ASN A 77 -2.85 2.08 -26.96
N GLU A 78 -3.01 1.80 -25.66
CA GLU A 78 -3.94 0.78 -25.14
C GLU A 78 -5.14 1.38 -24.36
N GLU A 79 -5.41 2.67 -24.54
CA GLU A 79 -6.43 3.41 -23.80
C GLU A 79 -7.85 2.87 -24.01
N ASP A 80 -8.27 2.63 -25.27
CA ASP A 80 -9.60 2.09 -25.58
C ASP A 80 -9.80 0.68 -25.00
N ALA A 81 -8.76 -0.16 -25.10
CA ALA A 81 -8.78 -1.51 -24.55
C ALA A 81 -8.85 -1.51 -23.01
N ALA A 82 -8.20 -0.53 -22.37
CA ALA A 82 -8.21 -0.37 -20.92
C ALA A 82 -9.56 0.12 -20.39
N VAL A 83 -10.24 1.00 -21.13
CA VAL A 83 -11.60 1.46 -20.81
C VAL A 83 -12.61 0.32 -21.02
N ALA A 84 -12.51 -0.43 -22.13
CA ALA A 84 -13.38 -1.56 -22.40
C ALA A 84 -13.22 -2.71 -21.39
N ASN A 85 -11.98 -2.92 -20.90
CA ASN A 85 -11.67 -3.93 -19.88
C ASN A 85 -11.59 -3.32 -18.48
N MET A 86 -12.33 -2.25 -18.20
CA MET A 86 -12.37 -1.66 -16.87
C MET A 86 -12.91 -2.68 -15.88
N ARG A 87 -12.07 -3.03 -14.90
CA ARG A 87 -12.40 -4.05 -13.90
C ARG A 87 -12.80 -3.39 -12.59
N ASP A 88 -13.77 -3.97 -11.89
CA ASP A 88 -14.26 -3.47 -10.60
C ASP A 88 -13.11 -3.14 -9.63
N SER A 89 -13.18 -1.95 -9.04
CA SER A 89 -12.31 -1.54 -7.94
C SER A 89 -12.72 -2.24 -6.64
N MET A 90 -11.86 -2.16 -5.63
CA MET A 90 -12.20 -2.61 -4.27
C MET A 90 -13.44 -1.90 -3.71
N LEU A 91 -13.69 -0.65 -4.11
CA LEU A 91 -14.83 0.14 -3.68
C LEU A 91 -16.12 -0.31 -4.35
N LEU A 92 -16.10 -0.54 -5.67
CA LEU A 92 -17.24 -1.10 -6.40
C LEU A 92 -17.60 -2.49 -5.86
N ALA A 93 -16.60 -3.34 -5.63
CA ALA A 93 -16.80 -4.64 -5.02
C ALA A 93 -17.38 -4.55 -3.60
N TRP A 94 -17.11 -3.47 -2.84
CA TRP A 94 -17.75 -3.24 -1.53
C TRP A 94 -19.23 -2.86 -1.67
N PHE A 95 -19.58 -2.03 -2.65
CA PHE A 95 -20.99 -1.74 -2.94
C PHE A 95 -21.76 -3.02 -3.31
N ASN A 96 -21.18 -3.86 -4.17
CA ASN A 96 -21.76 -5.16 -4.53
C ASN A 96 -21.89 -6.08 -3.29
N LEU A 97 -20.87 -6.13 -2.43
CA LEU A 97 -20.92 -6.89 -1.18
C LEU A 97 -22.07 -6.44 -0.27
N ASN A 98 -22.34 -5.14 -0.17
CA ASN A 98 -23.46 -4.63 0.64
C ASN A 98 -24.84 -5.02 0.08
N ILE A 99 -24.94 -5.26 -1.22
CA ILE A 99 -26.16 -5.77 -1.83
C ILE A 99 -26.36 -7.24 -1.41
N GLU A 100 -25.31 -8.06 -1.52
CA GLU A 100 -25.35 -9.51 -1.29
C GLU A 100 -25.39 -9.94 0.18
N ASP A 101 -24.60 -9.30 1.07
CA ASP A 101 -24.43 -9.69 2.47
C ASP A 101 -24.92 -8.59 3.42
N GLU A 102 -25.99 -8.87 4.16
CA GLU A 102 -26.53 -7.95 5.16
C GLU A 102 -25.55 -7.66 6.28
N ASN A 103 -24.64 -8.60 6.59
CA ASN A 103 -23.62 -8.38 7.62
C ASN A 103 -22.58 -7.36 7.16
N ALA A 104 -22.33 -7.21 5.86
CA ALA A 104 -21.34 -6.24 5.39
C ALA A 104 -21.82 -4.80 5.61
N ARG A 105 -23.15 -4.58 5.61
CA ARG A 105 -23.78 -3.26 5.77
C ARG A 105 -23.51 -2.61 7.13
N GLN A 106 -23.09 -3.39 8.13
CA GLN A 106 -22.75 -2.87 9.46
C GLN A 106 -21.36 -2.21 9.51
N TYR A 107 -20.53 -2.40 8.48
CA TYR A 107 -19.13 -1.94 8.47
C TYR A 107 -18.92 -0.82 7.46
N LEU A 108 -18.16 0.20 7.86
CA LEU A 108 -17.67 1.21 6.94
C LEU A 108 -16.64 0.60 5.98
N TYR A 109 -16.48 1.19 4.80
CA TYR A 109 -15.49 0.71 3.82
C TYR A 109 -14.05 0.62 4.40
N SER A 110 -13.68 1.53 5.31
CA SER A 110 -12.40 1.49 6.02
C SER A 110 -12.25 0.31 6.99
N GLU A 111 -13.35 -0.24 7.47
CA GLU A 111 -13.40 -1.34 8.44
C GLU A 111 -13.56 -2.71 7.78
N ILE A 112 -14.02 -2.74 6.52
CA ILE A 112 -14.20 -3.97 5.75
C ILE A 112 -12.93 -4.84 5.73
N PRO A 113 -11.71 -4.31 5.53
CA PRO A 113 -10.50 -5.13 5.60
C PRO A 113 -10.26 -5.80 6.95
N LEU A 114 -10.90 -5.39 8.04
CA LEU A 114 -10.79 -6.07 9.33
C LEU A 114 -11.60 -7.38 9.33
N HIS A 115 -12.76 -7.37 8.69
CA HIS A 115 -13.74 -8.48 8.71
C HIS A 115 -13.73 -9.34 7.44
N TYR A 116 -13.33 -8.76 6.32
CA TYR A 116 -13.27 -9.39 5.02
C TYR A 116 -11.84 -9.33 4.47
N THR A 117 -11.51 -10.31 3.65
CA THR A 117 -10.25 -10.42 2.90
C THR A 117 -10.52 -10.22 1.43
N TRP A 118 -9.69 -9.42 0.77
CA TRP A 118 -9.76 -9.21 -0.66
C TRP A 118 -9.26 -10.45 -1.41
N GLN A 119 -10.06 -10.98 -2.33
CA GLN A 119 -9.62 -12.04 -3.23
C GLN A 119 -9.30 -11.47 -4.61
N THR A 120 -8.01 -11.32 -4.90
CA THR A 120 -7.54 -10.70 -6.15
C THR A 120 -8.01 -11.44 -7.41
N ALA A 121 -8.08 -12.79 -7.36
CA ALA A 121 -8.49 -13.59 -8.51
C ALA A 121 -9.97 -13.38 -8.89
N GLN A 122 -10.84 -13.26 -7.89
CA GLN A 122 -12.29 -13.14 -8.08
C GLN A 122 -12.79 -11.69 -7.91
N ARG A 123 -11.87 -10.77 -7.58
CA ARG A 123 -12.12 -9.34 -7.30
C ARG A 123 -13.31 -9.09 -6.37
N ARG A 124 -13.41 -9.91 -5.34
CA ARG A 124 -14.49 -9.83 -4.36
C ARG A 124 -13.97 -9.84 -2.94
N TRP A 125 -14.78 -9.29 -2.05
CA TRP A 125 -14.58 -9.40 -0.62
C TRP A 125 -15.12 -10.74 -0.15
N GLN A 126 -14.31 -11.49 0.60
CA GLN A 126 -14.74 -12.72 1.26
C GLN A 126 -14.58 -12.61 2.75
N LYS A 127 -15.52 -13.19 3.50
CA LYS A 127 -15.48 -13.19 4.96
C LYS A 127 -14.17 -13.81 5.44
N ARG A 128 -13.47 -13.09 6.31
CA ARG A 128 -12.17 -13.49 6.82
C ARG A 128 -12.32 -14.77 7.63
N GLN A 129 -11.61 -15.83 7.22
CA GLN A 129 -11.45 -17.04 8.03
C GLN A 129 -10.16 -16.92 8.84
N ARG A 130 -10.27 -16.77 10.16
CA ARG A 130 -9.12 -16.86 11.06
C ARG A 130 -8.90 -18.35 11.38
N ILE A 131 -7.95 -18.98 10.69
CA ILE A 131 -7.49 -20.32 11.08
C ILE A 131 -6.55 -20.12 12.27
N THR A 132 -7.00 -20.51 13.46
CA THR A 132 -6.12 -20.66 14.62
C THR A 132 -5.20 -21.84 14.34
N LYS A 133 -4.01 -21.58 13.78
CA LYS A 133 -2.95 -22.59 13.79
C LYS A 133 -2.49 -22.74 15.24
N ILE A 134 -2.98 -23.77 15.91
CA ILE A 134 -2.40 -24.23 17.16
C ILE A 134 -1.01 -24.73 16.78
N ALA A 135 0.01 -23.93 17.08
CA ALA A 135 1.39 -24.34 16.92
C ALA A 135 1.70 -25.34 18.03
N THR A 136 1.50 -26.63 17.75
CA THR A 136 2.03 -27.70 18.60
C THR A 136 3.54 -27.71 18.44
N ARG A 137 4.24 -27.62 19.57
CA ARG A 137 5.71 -27.67 19.65
C ARG A 137 6.21 -29.09 19.46
#